data_AF-A0A971VJ58-F1
#
_entry.id   AF-A0A971VJ58-F1
#
_cell.length_a   1.000
_cell.length_b   1.000
_cell.length_c   1.000
_cell.angle_alpha   90.00
_cell.angle_beta   90.00
_cell.angle_gamma   90.00
#
_symmetry.space_group_name_H-M   'P 1'
#
loop_
_entity.id
_entity.type
_entity.pdbx_description
1 polymer ?
#
loop_
_entity_poly.entity_id
_entity_poly.type
_entity_poly.pdbx_seq_one_letter_code
_entity_poly.pdbx_strand_id
1 'polypeptide(L)'
;MFIGIGLLCGSLLNDKAVSGICGALLTNVAGWLSGVFIPIELIGGSFEEVCHVLPFYHAAEMAQLAVAGEYAELLPHLAIVLSYSIVIYTIAVVAFRYKMSGDKA
;
A
#
# COMPACT_ATOMS: atom_id res chain seq x y z
N MET A 1 -5.21 3.56 0.21
CA MET A 1 -4.41 2.39 0.59
C MET A 1 -3.97 2.38 2.07
N PHE A 2 -3.01 3.22 2.50
CA PHE A 2 -2.44 3.17 3.86
C PHE A 2 -3.48 3.29 4.99
N ILE A 3 -4.50 4.14 4.84
CA ILE A 3 -5.60 4.25 5.80
C ILE A 3 -6.38 2.93 5.93
N GLY A 4 -6.64 2.24 4.80
CA GLY A 4 -7.29 0.94 4.81
C GLY A 4 -6.46 -0.14 5.50
N ILE A 5 -5.14 -0.13 5.30
CA ILE A 5 -4.20 -1.01 6.04
C ILE A 5 -4.24 -0.68 7.53
N GLY A 6 -4.19 0.60 7.90
CA GLY A 6 -4.29 1.05 9.28
C GLY A 6 -5.61 0.61 9.94
N LEU A 7 -6.73 0.71 9.23
CA LEU A 7 -8.04 0.25 9.71
C LEU A 7 -8.07 -1.27 9.89
N LEU A 8 -7.52 -2.03 8.94
CA LEU A 8 -7.42 -3.50 9.02
C LEU A 8 -6.55 -3.92 10.21
N CYS A 9 -5.36 -3.34 10.36
CA CYS A 9 -4.46 -3.63 11.47
C CYS A 9 -5.07 -3.22 12.81
N GLY A 10 -5.68 -2.03 12.92
CA GLY A 10 -6.38 -1.58 14.11
C GLY A 10 -7.57 -2.47 14.49
N SER A 11 -8.20 -3.11 13.49
CA SER A 11 -9.26 -4.08 13.74
C SER A 11 -8.71 -5.41 14.27
N LEU A 12 -7.57 -5.89 13.77
CA LEU A 12 -7.08 -7.24 14.06
C LEU A 12 -6.03 -7.33 15.17
N LEU A 13 -5.30 -6.26 15.46
CA LEU A 13 -4.12 -6.27 16.34
C LEU A 13 -4.31 -5.40 17.58
N ASN A 14 -3.40 -5.54 18.55
CA ASN A 14 -3.32 -4.70 19.75
C ASN A 14 -2.63 -3.36 19.46
N ASP A 15 -3.00 -2.30 20.19
CA ASP A 15 -2.54 -0.91 19.96
C ASP A 15 -1.02 -0.75 19.87
N LYS A 16 -0.26 -1.50 20.69
CA LYS A 16 1.22 -1.49 20.65
C LYS A 16 1.79 -2.13 19.38
N ALA A 17 1.14 -3.16 18.83
CA ALA A 17 1.60 -3.83 17.61
C ALA A 17 1.19 -3.04 16.36
N VAL A 18 0.00 -2.41 16.37
CA VAL A 18 -0.51 -1.60 15.25
C VAL A 18 0.42 -0.42 14.97
N SER A 19 0.83 0.31 16.01
CA SER A 19 1.69 1.48 15.85
C SER A 19 3.08 1.16 15.28
N GLY A 20 3.69 0.03 15.68
CA GLY A 20 4.95 -0.43 15.12
C GLY A 20 4.84 -0.89 13.66
N ILE A 21 3.81 -1.69 13.34
CA ILE A 21 3.61 -2.29 12.01
C ILE A 21 3.15 -1.23 11.00
N CYS A 22 2.10 -0.47 11.32
CA CYS A 22 1.53 0.53 10.41
C CYS A 22 2.36 1.81 10.32
N GLY A 23 3.16 2.11 11.36
CA GLY A 23 4.01 3.28 11.41
C GLY A 23 5.33 3.04 10.69
N ALA A 24 6.35 2.64 11.44
CA ALA A 24 7.73 2.61 10.95
C ALA A 24 8.00 1.48 9.94
N LEU A 25 7.46 0.28 10.18
CA LEU A 25 7.75 -0.87 9.32
C LEU A 25 7.14 -0.68 7.93
N LEU A 26 5.84 -0.42 7.87
CA LEU A 26 5.10 -0.30 6.60
C LEU A 26 5.63 0.85 5.74
N THR A 27 5.99 1.99 6.35
CA THR A 27 6.55 3.13 5.60
C THR A 27 7.95 2.85 5.08
N ASN A 28 8.82 2.20 5.87
CA ASN A 28 10.14 1.80 5.40
C ASN A 28 10.03 0.80 4.24
N VAL A 29 9.25 -0.26 4.41
CA VAL A 29 9.05 -1.27 3.36
C VAL A 29 8.46 -0.65 2.10
N ALA A 30 7.48 0.24 2.24
CA ALA A 30 6.92 0.97 1.11
C ALA A 30 7.97 1.82 0.37
N GLY A 31 8.87 2.49 1.08
CA GLY A 31 9.92 3.32 0.47
C GLY A 31 11.02 2.52 -0.24
N TRP A 32 11.31 1.30 0.22
CA TRP A 32 12.22 0.38 -0.46
C TRP A 32 11.56 -0.24 -1.70
N LEU A 33 10.31 -0.71 -1.57
CA LEU A 33 9.57 -1.35 -2.67
C LEU A 33 9.06 -0.36 -3.73
N SER A 34 9.02 0.94 -3.42
CA SER A 34 8.65 1.97 -4.38
C SER A 34 9.79 2.43 -5.27
N GLY A 35 11.03 2.05 -4.97
CA GLY A 35 12.21 2.53 -5.69
C GLY A 35 12.67 3.93 -5.29
N VAL A 36 12.03 4.55 -4.29
CA VAL A 36 12.34 5.94 -3.87
C VAL A 36 13.67 6.02 -3.13
N PHE A 37 14.01 5.03 -2.29
CA PHE A 37 15.30 5.01 -1.60
C PHE A 37 16.42 4.44 -2.45
N ILE A 38 16.17 3.32 -3.13
CA ILE A 38 17.12 2.66 -4.04
C ILE A 38 16.35 2.30 -5.31
N PRO A 39 16.82 2.73 -6.49
CA PRO A 39 16.23 2.32 -7.76
C PRO A 39 16.15 0.80 -7.86
N ILE A 40 14.97 0.29 -8.17
CA ILE A 40 14.66 -1.15 -8.15
C ILE A 40 15.46 -1.90 -9.22
N GLU A 41 15.73 -1.20 -10.33
CA GLU A 41 16.59 -1.62 -11.44
C GLU A 41 18.02 -1.96 -11.00
N LEU A 42 18.53 -1.32 -9.94
CA LEU A 42 19.87 -1.62 -9.40
C LEU A 42 19.91 -2.93 -8.62
N ILE A 43 18.77 -3.37 -8.08
CA ILE A 43 18.64 -4.64 -7.36
C ILE A 43 18.45 -5.77 -8.37
N GLY A 44 17.59 -5.55 -9.38
CA GLY A 44 17.39 -6.43 -10.52
C GLY A 44 16.79 -7.80 -10.19
N GLY A 45 16.42 -8.53 -11.24
CA GLY A 45 15.93 -9.92 -11.16
C GLY A 45 14.50 -10.02 -10.62
N SER A 46 14.21 -11.08 -9.85
CA SER A 46 12.85 -11.38 -9.37
C SER A 46 12.30 -10.32 -8.40
N PHE A 47 13.16 -9.52 -7.77
CA PHE A 47 12.73 -8.43 -6.89
C PHE A 47 12.11 -7.27 -7.68
N GLU A 48 12.67 -6.96 -8.84
CA GLU A 48 12.19 -5.93 -9.74
C GLU A 48 10.78 -6.26 -10.26
N GLU A 49 10.58 -7.49 -10.75
CA GLU A 49 9.27 -7.95 -11.23
C GLU A 49 8.18 -7.85 -10.16
N VAL A 50 8.49 -8.23 -8.92
CA VAL A 50 7.53 -8.14 -7.80
C VAL A 50 7.20 -6.68 -7.49
N CYS A 51 8.21 -5.82 -7.41
CA CYS A 51 8.02 -4.41 -7.15
C CYS A 51 7.21 -3.71 -8.25
N HIS A 52 7.44 -4.09 -9.52
CA HIS A 52 6.70 -3.55 -10.67
C HIS A 52 5.23 -3.98 -10.67
N VAL A 53 4.83 -5.03 -9.95
CA VAL A 53 3.41 -5.39 -9.76
C VAL A 53 2.81 -4.67 -8.56
N LEU A 54 3.62 -4.33 -7.56
CA LEU A 54 3.14 -3.74 -6.32
C LEU A 54 2.63 -2.30 -6.50
N PRO A 55 1.66 -1.87 -5.68
CA PRO A 55 1.12 -0.52 -5.75
C PRO A 55 2.11 0.56 -5.31
N PHE A 56 3.19 0.19 -4.61
CA PHE A 56 4.19 1.14 -4.10
C PHE A 56 5.03 1.76 -5.22
N TYR A 57 5.47 0.95 -6.18
CA TYR A 57 6.18 1.41 -7.37
C TYR A 57 5.29 2.33 -8.19
N HIS A 58 4.08 1.88 -8.53
CA HIS A 58 3.11 2.68 -9.27
C HIS A 58 2.75 4.00 -8.58
N ALA A 59 2.69 4.02 -7.25
CA ALA A 59 2.43 5.24 -6.50
C ALA A 59 3.59 6.25 -6.58
N ALA A 60 4.84 5.79 -6.56
CA ALA A 60 6.01 6.65 -6.74
C ALA A 60 6.11 7.15 -8.18
N GLU A 61 5.91 6.29 -9.17
CA GLU A 61 5.94 6.66 -10.59
C GLU A 61 4.84 7.67 -10.93
N MET A 62 3.63 7.44 -10.44
CA MET A 62 2.51 8.38 -10.55
C MET A 62 2.87 9.76 -9.97
N ALA A 63 3.58 9.81 -8.83
CA ALA A 63 3.99 11.07 -8.22
C ALA A 63 5.02 11.81 -9.08
N GLN A 64 5.96 11.08 -9.71
CA GLN A 64 6.94 11.66 -10.62
C GLN A 64 6.27 12.20 -11.89
N LEU A 65 5.39 11.42 -12.52
CA LEU A 65 4.63 11.83 -13.71
C LEU A 65 3.71 13.02 -13.43
N ALA A 66 3.10 13.08 -12.23
CA ALA A 66 2.27 14.22 -11.82
C ALA A 66 3.08 15.52 -11.73
N VAL A 67 4.33 15.44 -11.25
CA VAL A 67 5.25 16.59 -11.17
C VAL A 67 5.78 16.96 -12.56
N ALA A 68 6.02 15.97 -13.43
CA ALA A 68 6.42 16.19 -14.83
C ALA A 68 5.28 16.74 -15.71
N GLY A 69 4.03 16.65 -15.26
CA GLY A 69 2.84 17.10 -16.00
C GLY A 69 2.33 16.10 -17.04
N GLU A 70 2.80 14.86 -17.00
CA GLU A 70 2.47 13.81 -17.97
C GLU A 70 1.25 12.98 -17.52
N TYR A 71 0.08 13.62 -17.55
CA TYR A 71 -1.15 13.01 -17.04
C TYR A 71 -1.66 11.82 -17.86
N ALA A 72 -1.27 11.69 -19.13
CA ALA A 72 -1.68 10.57 -19.97
C ALA A 72 -1.08 9.24 -19.46
N GLU A 73 0.19 9.27 -19.08
CA GLU A 73 0.92 8.11 -18.56
C GLU A 73 0.60 7.84 -17.09
N LEU A 74 0.13 8.86 -16.36
CA LEU A 74 -0.30 8.74 -14.96
C LEU A 74 -1.54 7.85 -14.77
N LEU A 75 -2.51 7.90 -15.69
CA LEU A 75 -3.79 7.20 -15.58
C LEU A 75 -3.69 5.68 -15.34
N PRO A 76 -2.85 4.90 -16.07
CA PRO A 76 -2.70 3.48 -15.79
C PRO A 76 -2.13 3.21 -14.39
N HIS A 77 -1.13 3.97 -13.93
CA HIS A 77 -0.60 3.83 -12.56
C HIS A 77 -1.68 4.15 -11.52
N LEU A 78 -2.50 5.16 -11.77
CA LEU A 78 -3.62 5.51 -10.89
C LEU A 78 -4.66 4.40 -10.80
N ALA A 79 -5.04 3.79 -11.93
CA ALA A 79 -5.98 2.67 -11.96
C ALA A 79 -5.48 1.48 -11.11
N ILE A 80 -4.18 1.19 -11.17
CA ILE A 80 -3.55 0.12 -10.38
C ILE A 80 -3.58 0.46 -8.88
N VAL A 81 -3.16 1.66 -8.48
CA VAL A 81 -3.17 2.06 -7.06
C VAL A 81 -4.61 2.10 -6.50
N LEU A 82 -5.59 2.50 -7.31
CA LEU A 82 -7.00 2.48 -6.94
C LEU A 82 -7.54 1.05 -6.78
N SER A 83 -7.20 0.13 -7.68
CA SER A 83 -7.66 -1.26 -7.58
C SER A 83 -7.16 -1.92 -6.29
N TYR A 84 -5.87 -1.74 -5.95
CA TYR A 84 -5.32 -2.18 -4.66
C TYR A 84 -6.00 -1.51 -3.47
N SER A 85 -6.30 -0.21 -3.57
CA SER A 85 -6.99 0.51 -2.51
C SER A 85 -8.38 -0.07 -2.25
N ILE A 86 -9.17 -0.34 -3.30
CA ILE A 86 -10.51 -0.93 -3.19
C ILE A 86 -10.42 -2.29 -2.48
N VAL A 87 -9.53 -3.17 -2.94
CA VAL A 87 -9.35 -4.52 -2.35
C VAL A 87 -9.01 -4.43 -0.86
N ILE A 88 -8.04 -3.58 -0.50
CA ILE A 88 -7.63 -3.42 0.91
C ILE A 88 -8.78 -2.88 1.75
N TYR A 89 -9.52 -1.88 1.26
CA TYR A 89 -10.67 -1.35 1.98
C TYR A 89 -11.79 -2.37 2.15
N THR A 90 -12.07 -3.18 1.13
CA THR A 90 -13.05 -4.26 1.23
C THR A 90 -12.67 -5.25 2.32
N ILE A 91 -11.40 -5.69 2.35
CA ILE A 91 -10.89 -6.60 3.39
C ILE A 91 -10.97 -5.93 4.77
N ALA A 92 -10.58 -4.67 4.88
CA ALA A 92 -10.62 -3.90 6.12
C ALA A 92 -12.05 -3.78 6.68
N VAL A 93 -13.04 -3.47 5.82
CA VAL A 93 -14.45 -3.40 6.21
C VAL A 93 -14.99 -4.76 6.65
N VAL A 94 -14.65 -5.84 5.94
CA VAL A 94 -15.06 -7.20 6.33
C VAL A 94 -14.50 -7.59 7.68
N ALA A 95 -13.19 -7.38 7.89
CA ALA A 95 -12.53 -7.67 9.17
C ALA A 95 -13.12 -6.85 10.33
N PHE A 96 -13.35 -5.55 10.11
CA PHE A 96 -13.97 -4.67 11.08
C PHE A 96 -15.39 -5.13 11.45
N ARG A 97 -16.21 -5.45 10.44
CA ARG A 97 -17.58 -5.96 10.65
C ARG A 97 -17.59 -7.28 11.40
N TYR A 98 -16.69 -8.20 11.06
CA TYR A 98 -16.59 -9.50 11.72
C TYR A 98 -16.29 -9.34 13.22
N LYS A 99 -15.31 -8.49 13.57
CA LYS A 99 -14.98 -8.22 14.97
C LYS A 99 -16.15 -7.57 15.73
N MET A 100 -16.82 -6.60 15.11
CA MET A 100 -17.95 -5.90 15.74
C MET A 100 -19.20 -6.79 15.92
N SER A 101 -19.35 -7.85 15.10
CA SER A 101 -20.40 -8.86 15.26
C SER A 101 -20.02 -9.96 16.26
N GLY A 102 -18.75 -10.30 16.39
CA GLY A 102 -18.25 -11.27 17.37
C GLY A 102 -18.26 -10.75 18.81
N ASP A 103 -18.15 -9.43 19.01
CA ASP A 103 -18.21 -8.76 20.33
C ASP A 103 -19.64 -8.65 20.90
N LYS A 104 -20.65 -9.11 20.14
CA LYS A 104 -22.07 -9.13 20.55
C LYS A 104 -22.53 -10.51 21.10
N ALA A 105 -21.61 -11.43 21.40
CA ALA A 105 -21.92 -12.76 21.93
C ALA A 105 -21.40 -12.91 23.37
#